data_AF-A0A960K8T5-F1
#
_entry.id   AF-A0A960K8T5-F1
#
_cell.length_a   1.000
_cell.length_b   1.000
_cell.length_c   1.000
_cell.angle_alpha   90.00
_cell.angle_beta   90.00
_cell.angle_gamma   90.00
#
_symmetry.space_group_name_H-M   'P 1'
#
loop_
_entity.id
_entity.type
_entity.pdbx_description
1 polymer ?
#
loop_
_entity_poly.entity_id
_entity_poly.type
_entity_poly.pdbx_seq_one_letter_code
_entity_poly.pdbx_strand_id
1 'polypeptide(L)'
;RSLEDEERELAEGSGSVRRRLADRIARTTWIGPNEESLPVIIDDAFVGAEPEELFKLLDLIVRLSSSAQIVLMSSDLTVAKWARREAAHGIIALFESDGAVIT
;
A
#
# COMPACT_ATOMS: atom_id res chain seq x y z
N ARG A 1 -19.97 -3.19 -15.63
CA ARG A 1 -19.80 -2.06 -14.68
C ARG A 1 -18.48 -1.40 -15.09
N SER A 2 -18.46 -0.09 -15.36
CA SER A 2 -17.24 0.58 -15.83
C SER A 2 -16.24 0.69 -14.67
N LEU A 3 -14.94 0.55 -14.94
CA LEU A 3 -13.88 0.68 -13.93
C LEU A 3 -13.89 2.08 -13.29
N GLU A 4 -14.27 3.10 -14.08
CA GLU A 4 -14.42 4.49 -13.67
C GLU A 4 -15.58 4.67 -12.66
N ASP A 5 -16.64 3.86 -12.79
CA ASP A 5 -17.78 3.90 -11.86
C ASP A 5 -17.40 3.29 -10.50
N GLU A 6 -16.59 2.21 -10.51
CA GLU A 6 -16.05 1.60 -9.29
C GLU A 6 -15.06 2.54 -8.60
N GLU A 7 -14.20 3.23 -9.34
CA GLU A 7 -13.25 4.21 -8.81
C GLU A 7 -13.96 5.36 -8.09
N ARG A 8 -15.08 5.82 -8.66
CA ARG A 8 -15.93 6.87 -8.08
C ARG A 8 -16.69 6.38 -6.83
N GLU A 9 -17.24 5.17 -6.85
CA GLU A 9 -17.87 4.51 -5.69
C GLU A 9 -16.84 4.30 -4.55
N LEU A 10 -15.60 3.96 -4.89
CA LEU A 10 -14.50 3.80 -3.94
C LEU A 10 -14.06 5.15 -3.35
N ALA A 11 -14.08 6.23 -4.11
CA ALA A 11 -13.78 7.59 -3.62
C ALA A 11 -14.87 8.13 -2.69
N GLU A 12 -16.16 7.89 -3.00
CA GLU A 12 -17.32 8.43 -2.28
C GLU A 12 -17.68 7.67 -0.99
N GLY A 13 -17.14 6.47 -0.77
CA GLY A 13 -17.35 5.72 0.47
C GLY A 13 -16.85 6.47 1.71
N SER A 14 -17.75 6.80 2.64
CA SER A 14 -17.51 7.51 3.91
C SER A 14 -16.58 6.80 4.94
N GLY A 15 -15.78 5.81 4.51
CA GLY A 15 -14.78 5.15 5.34
C GLY A 15 -13.41 5.82 5.22
N SER A 16 -12.75 6.10 6.34
CA SER A 16 -11.33 6.52 6.34
C SER A 16 -10.52 5.57 5.44
N VAL A 17 -9.64 6.14 4.59
CA VAL A 17 -8.72 5.38 3.72
C VAL A 17 -8.04 4.25 4.49
N ARG A 18 -7.69 4.48 5.76
CA ARG A 18 -7.17 3.45 6.68
C ARG A 18 -8.08 2.26 6.87
N ARG A 19 -9.37 2.50 7.11
CA ARG A 19 -10.37 1.44 7.30
C ARG A 19 -10.52 0.63 6.02
N ARG A 20 -10.60 1.30 4.86
CA ARG A 20 -10.67 0.62 3.56
C ARG A 20 -9.43 -0.22 3.30
N LEU A 21 -8.24 0.31 3.58
CA LEU A 21 -6.97 -0.39 3.41
C LEU A 21 -6.88 -1.62 4.33
N ALA A 22 -7.20 -1.45 5.63
CA ALA A 22 -7.20 -2.54 6.60
C ALA A 22 -8.21 -3.64 6.21
N ASP A 23 -9.42 -3.25 5.82
CA ASP A 23 -10.46 -4.16 5.35
C ASP A 23 -10.04 -4.90 4.07
N ARG A 24 -9.39 -4.22 3.12
CA ARG A 24 -8.90 -4.82 1.88
C ARG A 24 -7.80 -5.83 2.18
N ILE A 25 -6.84 -5.48 3.02
CA ILE A 25 -5.75 -6.38 3.41
C ILE A 25 -6.35 -7.61 4.11
N ALA A 26 -7.20 -7.43 5.13
CA ALA A 26 -7.84 -8.52 5.85
C ALA A 26 -8.69 -9.45 4.97
N ARG A 27 -9.31 -8.93 3.90
CA ARG A 27 -10.14 -9.72 2.97
C ARG A 27 -9.35 -10.37 1.82
N THR A 28 -8.15 -9.87 1.49
CA THR A 28 -7.33 -10.37 0.36
C THR A 28 -6.31 -11.42 0.83
N THR A 29 -6.20 -11.65 2.14
CA THR A 29 -5.26 -12.62 2.72
C THR A 29 -5.64 -14.07 2.46
N TRP A 30 -6.83 -14.43 1.96
CA TRP A 30 -7.18 -15.84 1.82
C TRP A 30 -8.01 -16.11 0.58
N ILE A 31 -7.43 -16.82 -0.40
CA ILE A 31 -8.14 -17.33 -1.58
C ILE A 31 -7.83 -18.82 -1.73
N GLY A 32 -8.86 -19.61 -2.06
CA GLY A 32 -8.73 -21.04 -2.36
C GLY A 32 -9.00 -21.97 -1.18
N PRO A 33 -9.09 -23.29 -1.43
CA PRO A 33 -9.47 -24.30 -0.43
C PRO A 33 -8.45 -24.48 0.70
N ASN A 34 -7.23 -23.97 0.53
CA ASN A 34 -6.14 -24.10 1.48
C ASN A 34 -5.89 -22.82 2.29
N GLU A 35 -6.69 -21.77 2.09
CA GLU A 35 -6.44 -20.45 2.67
C GLU A 35 -4.99 -20.05 2.39
N GLU A 36 -4.64 -19.69 1.15
CA GLU A 36 -3.29 -19.21 0.83
C GLU A 36 -3.20 -17.69 0.94
N SER A 37 -2.17 -17.22 1.65
CA SER A 37 -1.88 -15.79 1.78
C SER A 37 -1.36 -15.21 0.47
N LEU A 38 -2.15 -14.36 -0.16
CA LEU A 38 -1.75 -13.63 -1.36
C LEU A 38 -1.02 -12.33 -1.00
N PRO A 39 0.01 -11.95 -1.76
CA PRO A 39 0.66 -10.66 -1.59
C PRO A 39 -0.29 -9.52 -1.98
N VAL A 40 -0.24 -8.44 -1.20
CA VAL A 40 -0.97 -7.20 -1.47
C VAL A 40 -0.02 -6.24 -2.18
N ILE A 41 -0.41 -5.77 -3.37
CA ILE A 41 0.32 -4.75 -4.12
C ILE A 41 -0.42 -3.42 -3.97
N ILE A 42 0.31 -2.38 -3.56
CA ILE A 42 -0.17 -1.02 -3.41
C ILE A 42 0.64 -0.16 -4.39
N ASP A 43 -0.02 0.42 -5.38
CA ASP A 43 0.63 1.22 -6.43
C ASP A 43 0.14 2.67 -6.35
N ASP A 44 1.03 3.58 -5.94
CA ASP A 44 0.80 5.03 -5.81
C ASP A 44 -0.53 5.42 -5.11
N ALA A 45 -1.02 4.58 -4.19
CA ALA A 45 -2.37 4.70 -3.61
C ALA A 45 -2.53 5.84 -2.59
N PHE A 46 -1.46 6.55 -2.23
CA PHE A 46 -1.47 7.63 -1.24
C PHE A 46 -1.31 9.02 -1.85
N VAL A 47 -1.40 9.13 -3.18
CA VAL A 47 -1.39 10.43 -3.86
C VAL A 47 -2.48 11.34 -3.27
N GLY A 48 -2.08 12.55 -2.88
CA GLY A 48 -2.98 13.54 -2.29
C GLY A 48 -3.26 13.37 -0.79
N ALA A 49 -2.66 12.40 -0.11
CA ALA A 49 -2.72 12.31 1.35
C ALA A 49 -1.91 13.44 2.00
N GLU A 50 -2.49 14.10 3.00
CA GLU A 50 -1.76 15.07 3.83
C GLU A 50 -0.58 14.39 4.56
N PRO A 51 0.55 15.08 4.79
CA PRO A 51 1.77 14.47 5.32
C PRO A 51 1.56 13.68 6.63
N GLU A 52 0.79 14.22 7.57
CA GLU A 52 0.49 13.52 8.83
C GLU A 52 -0.35 12.25 8.63
N GLU A 53 -1.25 12.25 7.65
CA GLU A 53 -2.08 11.09 7.32
C GLU A 53 -1.24 10.02 6.62
N LEU A 54 -0.36 10.44 5.71
CA LEU A 54 0.57 9.57 4.99
C LEU A 54 1.43 8.76 5.97
N PHE A 55 2.09 9.40 6.94
CA PHE A 55 2.93 8.65 7.89
C PHE A 55 2.12 7.63 8.71
N LYS A 56 0.91 7.99 9.13
CA LYS A 56 0.03 7.06 9.85
C LYS A 56 -0.43 5.89 8.95
N LEU A 57 -0.56 6.09 7.64
CA LEU A 57 -0.84 5.02 6.66
C LEU A 57 0.38 4.11 6.49
N LEU A 58 1.58 4.67 6.37
CA LEU A 58 2.84 3.92 6.26
C LEU A 58 3.10 3.07 7.51
N ASP A 59 2.87 3.62 8.71
CA ASP A 59 2.96 2.86 9.96
C ASP A 59 1.93 1.71 10.01
N LEU A 60 0.72 1.94 9.49
CA LEU A 60 -0.29 0.89 9.38
C LEU A 60 0.15 -0.23 8.43
N ILE A 61 0.76 0.10 7.29
CA ILE A 61 1.29 -0.89 6.34
C ILE A 61 2.34 -1.77 7.02
N VAL A 62 3.29 -1.18 7.74
CA VAL A 62 4.32 -1.95 8.46
C VAL A 62 3.70 -2.87 9.50
N ARG A 63 2.65 -2.45 10.19
CA ARG A 63 1.94 -3.33 11.14
C ARG A 63 1.23 -4.48 10.43
N LEU A 64 0.58 -4.21 9.30
CA LEU A 64 -0.16 -5.20 8.54
C LEU A 64 0.75 -6.19 7.79
N SER A 65 2.01 -5.83 7.52
CA SER A 65 2.97 -6.72 6.88
C SER A 65 3.32 -7.96 7.73
N SER A 66 3.02 -7.93 9.03
CA SER A 66 3.12 -9.10 9.91
C SER A 66 2.16 -10.25 9.54
N SER A 67 1.07 -9.94 8.82
CA SER A 67 -0.01 -10.88 8.51
C SER A 67 -0.18 -11.14 7.01
N ALA A 68 0.47 -10.34 6.15
CA ALA A 68 0.44 -10.51 4.71
C ALA A 68 1.72 -9.92 4.09
N GLN A 69 2.21 -10.50 3.00
CA GLN A 69 3.27 -9.86 2.22
C GLN A 69 2.72 -8.61 1.54
N ILE A 70 3.36 -7.45 1.74
CA ILE A 70 2.94 -6.18 1.14
C ILE A 70 4.07 -5.65 0.26
N VAL A 71 3.72 -5.27 -0.97
CA VAL A 71 4.60 -4.58 -1.92
C VAL A 71 4.03 -3.17 -2.14
N LEU A 72 4.76 -2.15 -1.72
CA LEU A 72 4.42 -0.75 -1.95
C LEU A 72 5.30 -0.19 -3.07
N MET A 73 4.65 0.26 -4.14
CA MET A 73 5.26 1.00 -5.24
C MET A 73 4.83 2.45 -5.14
N SER A 74 5.81 3.36 -5.14
CA SER A 74 5.53 4.78 -4.97
C SER A 74 6.56 5.64 -5.70
N SER A 75 6.07 6.65 -6.42
CA SER A 75 6.89 7.71 -7.02
C SER A 75 7.08 8.92 -6.08
N ASP A 76 6.33 8.99 -4.98
CA ASP A 76 6.42 10.06 -3.98
C ASP A 76 7.78 10.07 -3.24
N LEU A 77 8.49 11.20 -3.33
CA LEU A 77 9.79 11.43 -2.68
C LEU A 77 9.71 11.37 -1.14
N THR A 78 8.57 11.69 -0.55
CA THR A 78 8.31 11.60 0.89
C THR A 78 8.28 10.14 1.32
N VAL A 79 7.58 9.29 0.57
CA VAL A 79 7.55 7.84 0.79
C VAL A 79 8.95 7.25 0.58
N ALA A 80 9.68 7.67 -0.46
CA ALA A 80 11.06 7.23 -0.69
C ALA A 80 12.00 7.60 0.48
N LYS A 81 11.90 8.83 1.02
CA LYS A 81 12.68 9.26 2.19
C LYS A 81 12.36 8.41 3.43
N TRP A 82 11.07 8.17 3.68
CA TRP A 82 10.64 7.28 4.76
C TRP A 82 11.19 5.87 4.57
N ALA A 83 11.08 5.32 3.36
CA ALA A 83 11.49 3.96 3.05
C ALA A 83 13.00 3.74 3.26
N ARG A 84 13.84 4.70 2.85
CA ARG A 84 15.29 4.66 3.13
C ARG A 84 15.60 4.63 4.63
N ARG A 85 14.87 5.40 5.44
CA ARG A 85 15.03 5.40 6.90
C ARG A 85 14.65 4.04 7.49
N GLU A 86 13.48 3.51 7.15
CA GLU A 86 13.00 2.22 7.67
C GLU A 86 13.87 1.04 7.21
N ALA A 87 14.37 1.08 5.98
CA ALA A 87 15.30 0.09 5.45
C ALA A 87 16.65 0.11 6.19
N ALA A 88 17.16 1.30 6.54
CA ALA A 88 18.37 1.42 7.38
C ALA A 88 18.20 0.81 8.78
N HIS A 89 16.95 0.72 9.27
CA HIS A 89 16.59 0.03 10.51
C HIS A 89 16.24 -1.46 10.31
N GLY A 90 16.27 -1.96 9.07
CA GLY A 90 15.91 -3.35 8.75
C GLY A 90 14.41 -3.65 8.87
N ILE A 91 13.56 -2.64 8.89
CA ILE A 91 12.10 -2.79 9.06
C ILE A 91 11.43 -3.19 7.74
N ILE A 92 11.92 -2.66 6.63
CA ILE A 92 11.44 -2.98 5.28
C ILE A 92 12.61 -3.34 4.36
N ALA A 93 12.32 -4.09 3.30
CA ALA A 93 13.20 -4.18 2.15
C ALA A 93 12.90 -3.01 1.20
N LEU A 94 13.95 -2.32 0.72
CA LEU A 94 13.84 -1.21 -0.22
C LEU A 94 14.47 -1.60 -1.56
N PHE A 95 13.71 -1.41 -2.63
CA PHE A 95 14.19 -1.48 -4.01
C PHE A 95 14.05 -0.10 -4.64
N GLU A 96 15.17 0.49 -5.03
CA GLU A 96 15.17 1.76 -5.75
C GLU A 96 15.43 1.48 -7.23
N SER A 97 14.63 2.09 -8.10
CA SER A 97 14.86 2.04 -9.55
C SER A 97 15.75 3.20 -9.95
N ASP A 98 16.89 2.91 -10.57
CA ASP A 98 17.77 3.92 -11.18
C ASP A 98 17.19 4.53 -12.48
N GLY A 99 15.90 4.32 -12.75
CA GLY A 99 15.26 4.70 -14.00
C GLY A 99 15.43 3.60 -15.05
N ALA A 100 14.74 2.48 -14.87
CA ALA A 100 14.63 1.48 -15.92
C ALA A 100 13.85 2.04 -17.12
N VAL A 101 14.56 2.44 -18.18
CA VAL A 101 13.97 2.76 -19.48
C VAL A 101 13.72 1.45 -20.21
N ILE A 102 12.48 1.00 -20.29
CA ILE A 102 12.09 -0.07 -21.21
C ILE A 102 11.92 0.59 -22.58
N THR A 103 12.93 0.42 -23.45
CA THR A 103 12.87 0.85 -24.87
C THR A 103 12.35 -0.28 -25.73
#